data_AF-A0A067CV85-F1
#
_entry.id   AF-A0A067CV85-F1
#
_cell.length_a   1.000
_cell.length_b   1.000
_cell.length_c   1.000
_cell.angle_alpha   90.00
_cell.angle_beta   90.00
_cell.angle_gamma   90.00
#
_symmetry.space_group_name_H-M   'P 1'
#
loop_
_entity.id
_entity.type
_entity.pdbx_description
1 polymer ?
#
loop_
_entity_poly.entity_id
_entity_poly.type
_entity_poly.pdbx_seq_one_letter_code
_entity_poly.pdbx_strand_id
1 'polypeptide(L)'
;MAAQRKKKVLVSASSQELLDGLVRPEAYVADPHAVTTTDDDDDDYDAIELIQTHMSMVFLRANVVYKVKKNVDFGFADFSSVYKRMQACLAETQLNQRLAPTVYLGVVPIYKDKDSVIRMSTYDYWTDAREKDATYYANDELGEIVDWAVKMRRLPNENTCLHLLKTGQLTPTLLHAVAAKIARFHVTARKSPSIDAFGSPSAIAANVNENFAQTKTHARAGLVDASVYAHVKRLSEAMTADLEAIFRQRVEHKYISDTHGDLRLEHVYFLPTAANAPLSTAQVASRYVPPIAAYELTTLDVSALDVVVLDCIEFNERFRYSDPLADVAFFSMDLLRLGRHDLARDFNNAYLDASKQASKANNQLLRFYTAYRSVVRAKVSGFQALDSLMHDTAKSRARAQCHWLVALSLLALPADRPLLLLVTGLPGSGKSSIAEALTVTDPRWVWVRSDAVRKELAGVPVNEKTPSDQTDDVYSAASTHATYTACWSTALEALTRGQRVLVDATFREPAFRSLFLEGAKQVGVSVAVVVCDCNREIIKGRMAKRDEETVHVSDADWAVFEKVEKSWTPFEVDANRIYSLCATEVFEVSTEKQKELSVQRIRGFLRKLGVE
;
A
#
# COMPACT_ATOMS: atom_id res chain seq x y z
N MET A 1 -53.59 -9.22 4.23
CA MET A 1 -53.00 -9.04 5.58
C MET A 1 -53.03 -10.32 6.42
N ALA A 2 -52.51 -11.44 5.89
CA ALA A 2 -52.33 -12.68 6.67
C ALA A 2 -51.20 -13.56 6.11
N ALA A 3 -50.15 -12.92 5.59
CA ALA A 3 -48.91 -13.55 5.11
C ALA A 3 -47.65 -12.95 5.77
N GLN A 4 -47.81 -12.21 6.88
CA GLN A 4 -46.76 -11.97 7.87
C GLN A 4 -46.68 -13.20 8.79
N ARG A 5 -46.38 -14.38 8.23
CA ARG A 5 -46.13 -15.59 9.02
C ARG A 5 -44.76 -15.43 9.69
N LYS A 6 -44.79 -15.11 10.99
CA LYS A 6 -43.76 -15.32 12.02
C LYS A 6 -42.34 -15.52 11.47
N LYS A 7 -41.61 -14.42 11.22
CA LYS A 7 -40.15 -14.45 11.29
C LYS A 7 -39.80 -14.86 12.73
N LYS A 8 -39.49 -16.13 12.98
CA LYS A 8 -38.78 -16.52 14.20
C LYS A 8 -37.52 -15.65 14.22
N VAL A 9 -37.41 -14.79 15.23
CA VAL A 9 -36.19 -14.00 15.44
C VAL A 9 -35.13 -15.03 15.84
N LEU A 10 -34.17 -15.29 14.96
CA LEU A 10 -33.02 -16.13 15.30
C LEU A 10 -32.35 -15.53 16.54
N VAL A 11 -32.10 -16.38 17.55
CA VAL A 11 -31.36 -15.97 18.74
C VAL A 11 -29.92 -15.70 18.33
N SER A 12 -29.48 -14.45 18.42
CA SER A 12 -28.09 -14.10 18.13
C SER A 12 -27.20 -14.49 19.30
N ALA A 13 -26.13 -15.25 19.04
CA ALA A 13 -25.02 -15.31 19.96
C ALA A 13 -24.31 -13.94 20.02
N SER A 14 -23.74 -13.61 21.17
CA SER A 14 -22.85 -12.46 21.33
C SER A 14 -21.49 -12.73 20.68
N SER A 15 -20.77 -11.66 20.31
CA SER A 15 -19.41 -11.79 19.75
C SER A 15 -18.46 -12.54 20.70
N GLN A 16 -18.64 -12.38 22.02
CA GLN A 16 -17.82 -13.08 23.01
C GLN A 16 -18.15 -14.57 23.08
N GLU A 17 -19.43 -14.95 23.07
CA GLU A 17 -19.84 -16.36 23.01
C GLU A 17 -19.30 -17.06 21.75
N LEU A 18 -19.37 -16.38 20.60
CA LEU A 18 -18.81 -16.90 19.35
C LEU A 18 -17.30 -17.06 19.43
N LEU A 19 -16.60 -16.08 20.02
CA LEU A 19 -15.15 -16.12 20.18
C LEU A 19 -14.73 -17.27 21.11
N ASP A 20 -15.35 -17.39 22.28
CA ASP A 20 -15.01 -18.42 23.27
C ASP A 20 -15.32 -19.84 22.80
N GLY A 21 -16.34 -19.99 21.93
CA GLY A 21 -16.74 -21.25 21.33
C GLY A 21 -15.88 -21.66 20.13
N LEU A 22 -15.73 -20.77 19.14
CA LEU A 22 -15.16 -21.12 17.83
C LEU A 22 -13.62 -21.15 17.78
N VAL A 23 -12.94 -20.76 18.86
CA VAL A 23 -11.48 -21.00 19.01
C VAL A 23 -11.15 -22.45 19.38
N ARG A 24 -12.15 -23.29 19.64
CA ARG A 24 -12.00 -24.70 20.02
C ARG A 24 -12.11 -25.60 18.78
N PRO A 25 -11.15 -26.51 18.52
CA PRO A 25 -11.23 -27.43 17.39
C PRO A 25 -12.53 -28.25 17.34
N GLU A 26 -13.08 -28.62 18.50
CA GLU A 26 -14.29 -29.44 18.63
C GLU A 26 -15.57 -28.69 18.20
N ALA A 27 -15.49 -27.36 18.03
CA ALA A 27 -16.62 -26.58 17.53
C ALA A 27 -16.92 -26.86 16.05
N TYR A 28 -16.00 -27.48 15.29
CA TYR A 28 -16.11 -27.66 13.84
C TYR A 28 -16.58 -29.09 13.53
N VAL A 29 -17.85 -29.23 13.20
CA VAL A 29 -18.48 -30.55 13.09
C VAL A 29 -18.42 -31.06 11.65
N ALA A 30 -17.73 -32.19 11.46
CA ALA A 30 -17.63 -32.90 10.19
C ALA A 30 -18.97 -33.50 9.74
N ASP A 31 -19.05 -33.86 8.45
CA ASP A 31 -20.25 -34.45 7.85
C ASP A 31 -20.48 -35.87 8.38
N PRO A 32 -21.56 -36.14 9.15
CA PRO A 32 -21.82 -37.46 9.73
C PRO A 32 -22.15 -38.51 8.66
N HIS A 33 -22.39 -38.11 7.41
CA HIS A 33 -22.74 -38.99 6.30
C HIS A 33 -21.60 -39.20 5.29
N ALA A 34 -20.40 -38.70 5.58
CA ALA A 34 -19.26 -38.96 4.71
C ALA A 34 -18.84 -40.44 4.73
N VAL A 35 -18.71 -41.05 3.54
CA VAL A 35 -18.45 -42.50 3.34
C VAL A 35 -16.95 -42.84 3.39
N THR A 36 -16.10 -41.83 3.49
CA THR A 36 -14.64 -41.91 3.64
C THR A 36 -14.23 -40.79 4.58
N THR A 37 -13.26 -41.06 5.47
CA THR A 37 -12.59 -40.06 6.32
C THR A 37 -12.45 -38.74 5.57
N THR A 38 -13.20 -37.74 6.00
CA THR A 38 -13.19 -36.40 5.39
C THR A 38 -11.91 -35.69 5.79
N ASP A 39 -11.38 -34.78 4.98
CA ASP A 39 -10.18 -33.99 5.34
C ASP A 39 -10.40 -33.01 6.53
N ASP A 40 -11.59 -32.99 7.14
CA ASP A 40 -11.81 -32.37 8.46
C ASP A 40 -11.53 -33.36 9.62
N ASP A 41 -11.32 -34.65 9.33
CA ASP A 41 -10.75 -35.71 10.20
C ASP A 41 -9.21 -35.68 10.18
N ASP A 42 -8.58 -34.54 9.86
CA ASP A 42 -7.24 -34.32 10.39
C ASP A 42 -7.41 -34.35 11.91
N ASP A 43 -6.96 -35.46 12.52
CA ASP A 43 -6.68 -35.64 13.95
C ASP A 43 -5.70 -34.55 14.50
N ASP A 44 -5.44 -33.48 13.75
CA ASP A 44 -4.80 -32.27 14.23
C ASP A 44 -5.82 -31.42 14.98
N TYR A 45 -5.77 -31.56 16.30
CA TYR A 45 -6.13 -30.54 17.29
C TYR A 45 -5.24 -29.29 17.15
N ASP A 46 -5.05 -28.83 15.92
CA ASP A 46 -4.21 -27.71 15.58
C ASP A 46 -4.82 -26.43 16.15
N ALA A 47 -3.95 -25.55 16.65
CA ALA A 47 -4.35 -24.28 17.19
C ALA A 47 -5.05 -23.44 16.12
N ILE A 48 -6.29 -23.02 16.41
CA ILE A 48 -7.03 -22.11 15.53
C ILE A 48 -6.44 -20.71 15.67
N GLU A 49 -5.84 -20.22 14.60
CA GLU A 49 -5.36 -18.84 14.56
C GLU A 49 -6.55 -17.90 14.34
N LEU A 50 -6.73 -16.96 15.26
CA LEU A 50 -7.80 -15.96 15.22
C LEU A 50 -7.26 -14.60 14.78
N ILE A 51 -7.79 -14.08 13.67
CA ILE A 51 -7.58 -12.71 13.23
C ILE A 51 -8.86 -11.91 13.43
N GLN A 52 -8.76 -10.76 14.10
CA GLN A 52 -9.89 -9.87 14.29
C GLN A 52 -9.73 -8.58 13.50
N THR A 53 -10.80 -8.17 12.83
CA THR A 53 -10.94 -6.85 12.23
C THR A 53 -12.02 -6.05 12.97
N HIS A 54 -12.29 -4.82 12.52
CA HIS A 54 -13.36 -3.98 13.07
C HIS A 54 -14.75 -4.59 12.81
N MET A 55 -14.88 -5.41 11.75
CA MET A 55 -16.16 -5.95 11.26
C MET A 55 -16.26 -7.48 11.33
N SER A 56 -15.17 -8.20 11.53
CA SER A 56 -15.16 -9.66 11.40
C SER A 56 -14.18 -10.34 12.35
N MET A 57 -14.44 -11.62 12.59
CA MET A 57 -13.55 -12.58 13.21
C MET A 57 -13.22 -13.64 12.15
N VAL A 58 -11.94 -13.92 11.94
CA VAL A 58 -11.44 -14.85 10.93
C VAL A 58 -10.72 -15.98 11.66
N PHE A 59 -11.26 -17.19 11.55
CA PHE A 59 -10.74 -18.40 12.16
C PHE A 59 -10.01 -19.21 11.10
N LEU A 60 -8.69 -19.32 11.24
CA LEU A 60 -7.80 -20.03 10.33
C LEU A 60 -7.55 -21.45 10.87
N ARG A 61 -8.02 -22.47 10.16
CA ARG A 61 -7.64 -23.88 10.38
C ARG A 61 -6.53 -24.28 9.41
N ALA A 62 -6.06 -25.53 9.44
CA ALA A 62 -5.01 -26.03 8.56
C ALA A 62 -5.23 -25.67 7.08
N ASN A 63 -6.40 -26.04 6.52
CA ASN A 63 -6.67 -25.93 5.07
C ASN A 63 -7.86 -24.99 4.73
N VAL A 64 -8.62 -24.56 5.72
CA VAL A 64 -9.84 -23.75 5.52
C VAL A 64 -9.88 -22.54 6.45
N VAL A 65 -10.64 -21.52 6.02
CA VAL A 65 -10.86 -20.28 6.76
C VAL A 65 -12.34 -20.05 6.93
N TYR A 66 -12.75 -19.62 8.13
CA TYR A 66 -14.11 -19.22 8.43
C TYR A 66 -14.14 -17.75 8.84
N LYS A 67 -14.91 -16.92 8.13
CA LYS A 67 -15.07 -15.49 8.41
C LYS A 67 -16.48 -15.20 8.92
N VAL A 68 -16.56 -14.76 10.17
CA VAL A 68 -17.80 -14.43 10.88
C VAL A 68 -17.91 -12.92 11.03
N LYS A 69 -19.09 -12.36 10.72
CA LYS A 69 -19.33 -10.91 10.88
C LYS A 69 -19.58 -10.60 12.36
N LYS A 70 -18.98 -9.51 12.86
CA LYS A 70 -19.25 -9.02 14.22
C LYS A 70 -20.63 -8.36 14.27
N ASN A 71 -21.27 -8.40 15.44
CA ASN A 71 -22.50 -7.67 15.68
C ASN A 71 -22.21 -6.17 15.87
N VAL A 72 -22.19 -5.41 14.76
CA VAL A 72 -21.84 -3.99 14.73
C VAL A 72 -22.74 -3.24 13.74
N ASP A 73 -22.91 -1.93 13.97
CA ASP A 73 -23.52 -1.01 13.02
C ASP A 73 -22.69 0.28 12.97
N PHE A 74 -22.04 0.51 11.84
CA PHE A 74 -21.23 1.71 11.61
C PHE A 74 -21.97 2.76 10.75
N GLY A 75 -23.26 2.57 10.49
CA GLY A 75 -24.08 3.40 9.59
C GLY A 75 -23.81 3.15 8.10
N PHE A 76 -22.56 2.85 7.71
CA PHE A 76 -22.21 2.46 6.34
C PHE A 76 -22.12 0.94 6.13
N ALA A 77 -22.17 0.17 7.21
CA ALA A 77 -22.22 -1.30 7.26
C ALA A 77 -23.03 -1.70 8.50
N ASP A 78 -24.11 -2.45 8.29
CA ASP A 78 -25.06 -2.83 9.34
C ASP A 78 -25.16 -4.34 9.45
N PHE A 79 -24.58 -4.87 10.53
CA PHE A 79 -24.50 -6.29 10.88
C PHE A 79 -25.25 -6.60 12.20
N SER A 80 -26.20 -5.73 12.56
CA SER A 80 -26.94 -5.74 13.83
C SER A 80 -27.82 -6.96 14.09
N SER A 81 -28.11 -7.76 13.05
CA SER A 81 -28.97 -8.96 13.16
C SER A 81 -28.35 -10.14 12.43
N VAL A 82 -28.66 -11.36 12.89
CA VAL A 82 -28.22 -12.62 12.27
C VAL A 82 -28.57 -12.65 10.78
N TYR A 83 -29.77 -12.20 10.41
CA TYR A 83 -30.20 -12.14 9.01
C TYR A 83 -29.33 -11.19 8.18
N LYS A 84 -29.00 -9.99 8.69
CA LYS A 84 -28.11 -9.05 8.00
C LYS A 84 -26.70 -9.62 7.84
N ARG A 85 -26.19 -10.33 8.85
CA ARG A 85 -24.89 -11.03 8.77
C ARG A 85 -24.92 -12.14 7.73
N MET A 86 -25.98 -12.93 7.66
CA MET A 86 -26.17 -13.94 6.61
C MET A 86 -26.13 -13.29 5.21
N GLN A 87 -26.89 -12.22 4.99
CA GLN A 87 -26.89 -11.50 3.72
C GLN A 87 -25.51 -10.94 3.37
N ALA A 88 -24.77 -10.43 4.36
CA ALA A 88 -23.40 -9.98 4.16
C ALA A 88 -22.45 -11.13 3.80
N CYS A 89 -22.54 -12.29 4.47
CA CYS A 89 -21.78 -13.49 4.11
C CYS A 89 -22.07 -13.94 2.68
N LEU A 90 -23.34 -13.97 2.27
CA LEU A 90 -23.74 -14.32 0.91
C LEU A 90 -23.20 -13.34 -0.13
N ALA A 91 -23.33 -12.03 0.14
CA ALA A 91 -22.79 -10.99 -0.73
C ALA A 91 -21.27 -11.11 -0.87
N GLU A 92 -20.55 -11.34 0.24
CA GLU A 92 -19.10 -11.56 0.23
C GLU A 92 -18.72 -12.75 -0.65
N THR A 93 -19.36 -13.91 -0.44
CA THR A 93 -19.11 -15.11 -1.26
C THR A 93 -19.34 -14.81 -2.75
N GLN A 94 -20.52 -14.27 -3.11
CA GLN A 94 -20.88 -14.02 -4.51
C GLN A 94 -19.95 -13.01 -5.19
N LEU A 95 -19.63 -11.91 -4.52
CA LEU A 95 -18.81 -10.85 -5.09
C LEU A 95 -17.37 -11.31 -5.31
N ASN A 96 -16.82 -12.10 -4.38
CA ASN A 96 -15.46 -12.57 -4.48
C ASN A 96 -15.30 -13.76 -5.43
N GLN A 97 -16.32 -14.62 -5.60
CA GLN A 97 -16.28 -15.69 -6.59
C GLN A 97 -16.06 -15.19 -8.03
N ARG A 98 -16.36 -13.91 -8.33
CA ARG A 98 -16.06 -13.27 -9.62
C ARG A 98 -14.56 -13.24 -9.96
N LEU A 99 -13.70 -13.19 -8.94
CA LEU A 99 -12.24 -13.13 -9.07
C LEU A 99 -11.52 -14.35 -8.47
N ALA A 100 -12.19 -15.07 -7.56
CA ALA A 100 -11.68 -16.19 -6.77
C ALA A 100 -12.71 -17.35 -6.65
N PRO A 101 -13.22 -17.91 -7.76
CA PRO A 101 -14.36 -18.84 -7.75
C PRO A 101 -14.10 -20.14 -6.98
N THR A 102 -12.85 -20.59 -6.93
CA THR A 102 -12.43 -21.83 -6.25
C THR A 102 -12.07 -21.61 -4.79
N VAL A 103 -11.84 -20.37 -4.36
CA VAL A 103 -11.41 -20.05 -2.98
C VAL A 103 -12.61 -19.88 -2.05
N TYR A 104 -13.65 -19.18 -2.50
CA TYR A 104 -14.87 -18.97 -1.71
C TYR A 104 -15.84 -20.14 -1.91
N LEU A 105 -15.95 -20.98 -0.88
CA LEU A 105 -16.67 -22.26 -0.94
C LEU A 105 -18.17 -22.12 -0.68
N GLY A 106 -18.56 -21.18 0.18
CA GLY A 106 -19.97 -20.90 0.48
C GLY A 106 -20.17 -20.28 1.85
N VAL A 107 -21.40 -20.35 2.34
CA VAL A 107 -21.80 -19.87 3.67
C VAL A 107 -22.30 -21.06 4.49
N VAL A 108 -21.87 -21.17 5.75
CA VAL A 108 -22.22 -22.27 6.66
C VAL A 108 -22.85 -21.74 7.96
N PRO A 109 -23.76 -22.49 8.60
CA PRO A 109 -24.39 -22.09 9.84
C PRO A 109 -23.49 -22.28 11.05
N ILE A 110 -23.62 -21.36 12.00
CA ILE A 110 -23.15 -21.50 13.39
C ILE A 110 -24.39 -21.68 14.25
N TYR A 111 -24.37 -22.67 15.13
CA TYR A 111 -25.54 -23.08 15.91
C TYR A 111 -25.18 -23.42 17.36
N LYS A 112 -26.18 -23.36 18.24
CA LYS A 112 -26.13 -23.94 19.59
C LYS A 112 -26.72 -25.34 19.52
N ASP A 113 -25.94 -26.34 19.89
CA ASP A 113 -26.41 -27.72 19.96
C ASP A 113 -27.37 -27.93 21.15
N LYS A 114 -27.81 -29.18 21.36
CA LYS A 114 -28.74 -29.55 22.45
C LYS A 114 -28.16 -29.29 23.85
N ASP A 115 -26.83 -29.24 23.97
CA ASP A 115 -26.10 -28.93 25.20
C ASP A 115 -25.77 -27.43 25.32
N SER A 116 -26.34 -26.60 24.44
CA SER A 116 -26.09 -25.15 24.34
C SER A 116 -24.64 -24.77 24.01
N VAL A 117 -23.88 -25.69 23.43
CA VAL A 117 -22.49 -25.46 22.98
C VAL A 117 -22.50 -24.86 21.58
N ILE A 118 -21.70 -23.81 21.36
CA ILE A 118 -21.51 -23.20 20.04
C ILE A 118 -20.73 -24.15 19.14
N ARG A 119 -21.32 -24.49 18.00
CA ARG A 119 -20.71 -25.30 16.94
C ARG A 119 -20.90 -24.64 15.58
N MET A 120 -20.09 -25.03 14.62
CA MET A 120 -20.13 -24.61 13.23
C MET A 120 -20.17 -25.85 12.34
N SER A 121 -21.09 -25.88 11.39
CA SER A 121 -21.11 -26.94 10.39
C SER A 121 -19.99 -26.71 9.37
N THR A 122 -19.24 -27.75 9.03
CA THR A 122 -18.22 -27.67 7.97
C THR A 122 -18.75 -28.10 6.60
N TYR A 123 -19.96 -28.64 6.52
CA TYR A 123 -20.48 -29.32 5.33
C TYR A 123 -21.85 -28.77 4.88
N ASP A 124 -22.57 -28.09 5.77
CA ASP A 124 -23.94 -27.67 5.56
C ASP A 124 -24.01 -26.29 4.87
N TYR A 125 -23.70 -26.24 3.58
CA TYR A 125 -23.71 -24.98 2.82
C TYR A 125 -25.12 -24.42 2.60
N TRP A 126 -25.31 -23.13 2.86
CA TRP A 126 -26.56 -22.43 2.54
C TRP A 126 -26.87 -22.52 1.04
N THR A 127 -28.16 -22.68 0.70
CA THR A 127 -28.67 -22.65 -0.68
C THR A 127 -30.03 -21.94 -0.74
N ASP A 128 -30.41 -21.45 -1.92
CA ASP A 128 -31.73 -20.84 -2.15
C ASP A 128 -32.91 -21.77 -1.82
N ALA A 129 -32.71 -23.09 -1.95
CA ALA A 129 -33.71 -24.09 -1.59
C ALA A 129 -33.90 -24.15 -0.06
N ARG A 130 -32.79 -24.08 0.70
CA ARG A 130 -32.78 -24.11 2.17
C ARG A 130 -33.35 -22.84 2.79
N GLU A 131 -33.16 -21.69 2.15
CA GLU A 131 -33.77 -20.42 2.58
C GLU A 131 -35.30 -20.51 2.69
N LYS A 132 -35.93 -21.28 1.78
CA LYS A 132 -37.39 -21.42 1.70
C LYS A 132 -37.93 -22.51 2.63
N ASP A 133 -37.04 -23.31 3.23
CA ASP A 133 -37.40 -24.39 4.12
C ASP A 133 -37.38 -23.92 5.59
N ALA A 134 -38.56 -23.73 6.17
CA ALA A 134 -38.68 -23.30 7.56
C ALA A 134 -38.15 -24.35 8.57
N THR A 135 -38.06 -25.63 8.17
CA THR A 135 -37.54 -26.70 9.02
C THR A 135 -36.01 -26.65 9.13
N TYR A 136 -35.33 -26.16 8.08
CA TYR A 136 -33.88 -25.93 8.08
C TYR A 136 -33.43 -24.99 9.20
N TYR A 137 -34.22 -23.97 9.51
CA TYR A 137 -33.93 -23.00 10.57
C TYR A 137 -34.29 -23.48 11.98
N ALA A 138 -35.14 -24.50 12.09
CA ALA A 138 -35.48 -25.15 13.37
C ALA A 138 -34.57 -26.35 13.69
N ASN A 139 -33.77 -26.78 12.70
CA ASN A 139 -32.88 -27.93 12.63
C ASN A 139 -32.86 -28.88 13.85
N ASP A 140 -33.59 -30.00 13.76
CA ASP A 140 -33.58 -31.07 14.79
C ASP A 140 -32.23 -31.83 14.87
N GLU A 141 -31.38 -31.73 13.84
CA GLU A 141 -30.06 -32.40 13.74
C GLU A 141 -28.92 -31.56 14.31
N LEU A 142 -28.80 -30.27 13.94
CA LEU A 142 -27.73 -29.38 14.41
C LEU A 142 -28.12 -28.63 15.70
N GLY A 143 -29.36 -28.14 15.81
CA GLY A 143 -29.81 -27.26 16.89
C GLY A 143 -30.16 -25.84 16.40
N GLU A 144 -30.17 -24.86 17.31
CA GLU A 144 -30.62 -23.49 17.00
C GLU A 144 -29.52 -22.70 16.28
N ILE A 145 -29.77 -22.23 15.05
CA ILE A 145 -28.84 -21.36 14.31
C ILE A 145 -28.74 -20.00 15.01
N VAL A 146 -27.51 -19.62 15.36
CA VAL A 146 -27.20 -18.38 16.07
C VAL A 146 -26.34 -17.39 15.28
N ASP A 147 -25.63 -17.85 14.25
CA ASP A 147 -24.90 -16.99 13.31
C ASP A 147 -24.52 -17.72 12.01
N TRP A 148 -23.75 -17.05 11.14
CA TRP A 148 -23.26 -17.57 9.86
C TRP A 148 -21.78 -17.26 9.66
N ALA A 149 -21.11 -18.11 8.88
CA ALA A 149 -19.72 -17.90 8.47
C ALA A 149 -19.54 -18.08 6.96
N VAL A 150 -18.66 -17.27 6.35
CA VAL A 150 -18.13 -17.54 5.02
C VAL A 150 -17.04 -18.60 5.15
N LYS A 151 -17.15 -19.72 4.42
CA LYS A 151 -16.13 -20.77 4.34
C LYS A 151 -15.26 -20.56 3.09
N MET A 152 -13.95 -20.57 3.27
CA MET A 152 -12.95 -20.35 2.22
C MET A 152 -11.80 -21.36 2.31
N ARG A 153 -11.09 -21.58 1.20
CA ARG A 153 -9.77 -22.24 1.23
C ARG A 153 -8.75 -21.33 1.92
N ARG A 154 -7.84 -21.90 2.72
CA ARG A 154 -6.71 -21.15 3.29
C ARG A 154 -5.62 -21.00 2.24
N LEU A 155 -5.14 -19.76 2.05
CA LEU A 155 -4.05 -19.44 1.13
C LEU A 155 -2.82 -18.98 1.94
N PRO A 156 -1.59 -19.30 1.50
CA PRO A 156 -0.36 -18.82 2.14
C PRO A 156 -0.21 -17.30 2.00
N ASN A 157 0.15 -16.60 3.09
CA ASN A 157 0.37 -15.15 3.05
C ASN A 157 1.59 -14.77 2.18
N GLU A 158 2.51 -15.72 2.03
CA GLU A 158 3.71 -15.68 1.20
C GLU A 158 3.38 -15.46 -0.28
N ASN A 159 2.17 -15.86 -0.70
CA ASN A 159 1.72 -15.78 -2.08
C ASN A 159 1.07 -14.44 -2.44
N THR A 160 0.92 -13.52 -1.47
CA THR A 160 0.35 -12.19 -1.74
C THR A 160 1.31 -11.33 -2.57
N CYS A 161 0.77 -10.48 -3.45
CA CYS A 161 1.55 -9.44 -4.12
C CYS A 161 2.32 -8.57 -3.12
N LEU A 162 1.72 -8.27 -1.96
CA LEU A 162 2.39 -7.52 -0.90
C LEU A 162 3.61 -8.27 -0.33
N HIS A 163 3.52 -9.58 -0.09
CA HIS A 163 4.64 -10.37 0.38
C HIS A 163 5.75 -10.44 -0.66
N LEU A 164 5.42 -10.80 -1.91
CA LEU A 164 6.38 -10.84 -3.01
C LEU A 164 7.09 -9.49 -3.21
N LEU A 165 6.39 -8.38 -2.99
CA LEU A 165 7.03 -7.06 -3.05
C LEU A 165 8.02 -6.84 -1.89
N LYS A 166 7.68 -7.27 -0.68
CA LYS A 166 8.55 -7.15 0.50
C LYS A 166 9.80 -8.01 0.37
N THR A 167 9.68 -9.22 -0.19
CA THR A 167 10.80 -10.16 -0.37
C THR A 167 11.64 -9.86 -1.61
N GLY A 168 11.17 -8.98 -2.50
CA GLY A 168 11.88 -8.62 -3.73
C GLY A 168 11.64 -9.57 -4.90
N GLN A 169 10.51 -10.26 -4.89
CA GLN A 169 10.11 -11.24 -5.89
C GLN A 169 9.01 -10.73 -6.83
N LEU A 170 8.37 -9.58 -6.52
CA LEU A 170 7.35 -9.00 -7.41
C LEU A 170 8.00 -8.33 -8.62
N THR A 171 7.81 -8.94 -9.80
CA THR A 171 8.38 -8.47 -11.07
C THR A 171 7.35 -7.74 -11.95
N PRO A 172 7.79 -6.95 -12.94
CA PRO A 172 6.89 -6.38 -13.94
C PRO A 172 6.03 -7.44 -14.66
N THR A 173 6.60 -8.61 -14.96
CA THR A 173 5.86 -9.72 -15.61
C THR A 173 4.70 -10.21 -14.75
N LEU A 174 4.90 -10.36 -13.43
CA LEU A 174 3.84 -10.71 -12.49
C LEU A 174 2.75 -9.61 -12.44
N LEU A 175 3.16 -8.34 -12.43
CA LEU A 175 2.23 -7.20 -12.48
C LEU A 175 1.40 -7.16 -13.78
N HIS A 176 1.99 -7.54 -14.91
CA HIS A 176 1.26 -7.64 -16.18
C HIS A 176 0.16 -8.72 -16.10
N ALA A 177 0.42 -9.85 -15.44
CA ALA A 177 -0.59 -10.89 -15.22
C ALA A 177 -1.74 -10.39 -14.33
N VAL A 178 -1.43 -9.63 -13.27
CA VAL A 178 -2.44 -8.98 -12.41
C VAL A 178 -3.27 -7.99 -13.23
N ALA A 179 -2.61 -7.10 -13.97
CA ALA A 179 -3.27 -6.11 -14.82
C ALA A 179 -4.23 -6.78 -15.83
N ALA A 180 -3.80 -7.88 -16.47
CA ALA A 180 -4.62 -8.63 -17.41
C ALA A 180 -5.82 -9.35 -16.74
N LYS A 181 -5.65 -9.90 -15.53
CA LYS A 181 -6.76 -10.48 -14.75
C LYS A 181 -7.81 -9.42 -14.42
N ILE A 182 -7.38 -8.26 -13.91
CA ILE A 182 -8.28 -7.17 -13.51
C ILE A 182 -8.96 -6.52 -14.73
N ALA A 183 -8.23 -6.31 -15.83
CA ALA A 183 -8.81 -5.80 -17.07
C ALA A 183 -9.93 -6.71 -17.61
N ARG A 184 -9.71 -8.04 -17.61
CA ARG A 184 -10.74 -9.02 -17.99
C ARG A 184 -11.97 -8.95 -17.08
N PHE A 185 -11.76 -8.84 -15.77
CA PHE A 185 -12.86 -8.66 -14.82
C PHE A 185 -13.65 -7.38 -15.09
N HIS A 186 -13.00 -6.25 -15.33
CA HIS A 186 -13.69 -4.99 -15.61
C HIS A 186 -14.50 -4.98 -16.90
N VAL A 187 -14.15 -5.82 -17.88
CA VAL A 187 -14.94 -6.00 -19.10
C VAL A 187 -16.27 -6.69 -18.81
N THR A 188 -16.28 -7.70 -17.92
CA THR A 188 -17.47 -8.50 -17.60
C THR A 188 -18.22 -8.02 -16.35
N ALA A 189 -17.65 -7.09 -15.58
CA ALA A 189 -18.25 -6.51 -14.39
C ALA A 189 -19.63 -5.91 -14.72
N ARG A 190 -20.58 -6.10 -13.81
CA ARG A 190 -21.97 -5.64 -13.98
C ARG A 190 -22.02 -4.13 -14.18
N LYS A 191 -22.86 -3.69 -15.12
CA LYS A 191 -23.13 -2.28 -15.44
C LYS A 191 -24.63 -2.04 -15.51
N SER A 192 -25.07 -0.85 -15.17
CA SER A 192 -26.46 -0.43 -15.31
C SER A 192 -26.56 1.09 -15.25
N PRO A 193 -27.68 1.70 -15.70
CA PRO A 193 -27.92 3.13 -15.52
C PRO A 193 -27.85 3.58 -14.05
N SER A 194 -28.23 2.70 -13.10
CA SER A 194 -28.11 3.00 -11.67
C SER A 194 -26.65 3.01 -11.18
N ILE A 195 -25.79 2.17 -11.76
CA ILE A 195 -24.35 2.13 -11.49
C ILE A 195 -23.66 3.35 -12.13
N ASP A 196 -24.05 3.71 -13.36
CA ASP A 196 -23.52 4.86 -14.10
C ASP A 196 -23.62 6.17 -13.30
N ALA A 197 -24.66 6.34 -12.49
CA ALA A 197 -24.87 7.53 -11.67
C ALA A 197 -23.71 7.81 -10.68
N PHE A 198 -23.02 6.76 -10.22
CA PHE A 198 -21.89 6.89 -9.29
C PHE A 198 -20.64 7.49 -9.94
N GLY A 199 -20.52 7.43 -11.27
CA GLY A 199 -19.44 8.10 -12.01
C GLY A 199 -19.78 9.51 -12.48
N SER A 200 -20.97 10.02 -12.15
CA SER A 200 -21.36 11.38 -12.56
C SER A 200 -20.42 12.43 -11.94
N PRO A 201 -20.14 13.54 -12.64
CA PRO A 201 -19.25 14.57 -12.12
C PRO A 201 -19.67 15.10 -10.74
N SER A 202 -20.98 15.23 -10.50
CA SER A 202 -21.54 15.67 -9.23
C SER A 202 -21.32 14.64 -8.11
N ALA A 203 -21.48 13.34 -8.38
CA ALA A 203 -21.18 12.29 -7.41
C ALA A 203 -19.69 12.25 -7.04
N ILE A 204 -18.80 12.37 -8.04
CA ILE A 204 -17.35 12.39 -7.81
C ILE A 204 -16.95 13.63 -6.98
N ALA A 205 -17.45 14.81 -7.33
CA ALA A 205 -17.18 16.04 -6.58
C ALA A 205 -17.71 15.96 -5.13
N ALA A 206 -18.91 15.40 -4.92
CA ALA A 206 -19.46 15.18 -3.59
C ALA A 206 -18.58 14.23 -2.76
N ASN A 207 -18.09 13.13 -3.34
CA ASN A 207 -17.18 12.19 -2.68
C ASN A 207 -15.86 12.85 -2.27
N VAL A 208 -15.27 13.67 -3.16
CA VAL A 208 -14.05 14.43 -2.87
C VAL A 208 -14.29 15.39 -1.70
N ASN A 209 -15.38 16.17 -1.75
CA ASN A 209 -15.71 17.14 -0.71
C ASN A 209 -16.01 16.47 0.63
N GLU A 210 -16.71 15.34 0.63
CA GLU A 210 -17.01 14.56 1.84
C GLU A 210 -15.71 14.08 2.52
N ASN A 211 -14.72 13.62 1.75
CA ASN A 211 -13.43 13.21 2.31
C ASN A 211 -12.75 14.35 3.07
N PHE A 212 -12.78 15.59 2.54
CA PHE A 212 -12.21 16.74 3.24
C PHE A 212 -13.08 17.20 4.42
N ALA A 213 -14.41 17.16 4.30
CA ALA A 213 -15.30 17.47 5.42
C ALA A 213 -15.04 16.54 6.62
N GLN A 214 -14.90 15.24 6.37
CA GLN A 214 -14.65 14.21 7.37
C GLN A 214 -13.24 14.25 7.97
N THR A 215 -12.25 14.81 7.26
CA THR A 215 -10.84 14.86 7.69
C THR A 215 -10.40 16.23 8.21
N LYS A 216 -11.32 17.18 8.41
CA LYS A 216 -11.01 18.57 8.80
C LYS A 216 -10.15 18.68 10.07
N THR A 217 -10.24 17.71 10.97
CA THR A 217 -9.47 17.66 12.23
C THR A 217 -8.09 17.01 12.10
N HIS A 218 -7.77 16.37 10.97
CA HIS A 218 -6.53 15.61 10.80
C HIS A 218 -5.28 16.47 10.97
N ALA A 219 -5.31 17.72 10.48
CA ALA A 219 -4.20 18.66 10.65
C ALA A 219 -3.98 18.99 12.14
N ARG A 220 -5.05 19.26 12.89
CA ARG A 220 -4.99 19.53 14.33
C ARG A 220 -4.53 18.32 15.14
N ALA A 221 -4.80 17.11 14.65
CA ALA A 221 -4.40 15.86 15.27
C ALA A 221 -2.96 15.42 14.93
N GLY A 222 -2.22 16.21 14.14
CA GLY A 222 -0.85 15.89 13.72
C GLY A 222 -0.75 14.71 12.75
N LEU A 223 -1.83 14.39 12.03
CA LEU A 223 -1.84 13.37 10.98
C LEU A 223 -1.34 13.90 9.64
N VAL A 224 -1.22 15.22 9.49
CA VAL A 224 -0.75 15.92 8.30
C VAL A 224 -0.42 17.36 8.66
N ASP A 225 0.57 17.97 8.02
CA ASP A 225 0.81 19.40 8.16
C ASP A 225 -0.37 20.22 7.59
N ALA A 226 -0.70 21.34 8.22
CA ALA A 226 -1.84 22.17 7.81
C ALA A 226 -1.69 22.71 6.38
N SER A 227 -0.47 23.04 5.95
CA SER A 227 -0.19 23.52 4.59
C SER A 227 -0.36 22.40 3.56
N VAL A 228 0.11 21.18 3.86
CA VAL A 228 -0.06 19.99 3.01
C VAL A 228 -1.54 19.67 2.85
N TYR A 229 -2.30 19.65 3.94
CA TYR A 229 -3.74 19.40 3.89
C TYR A 229 -4.48 20.41 3.02
N ALA A 230 -4.22 21.71 3.23
CA ALA A 230 -4.83 22.78 2.44
C ALA A 230 -4.44 22.68 0.95
N HIS A 231 -3.19 22.32 0.67
CA HIS A 231 -2.70 22.17 -0.70
C HIS A 231 -3.35 20.98 -1.42
N VAL A 232 -3.37 19.81 -0.78
CA VAL A 232 -4.03 18.61 -1.31
C VAL A 232 -5.51 18.87 -1.55
N LYS A 233 -6.21 19.54 -0.63
CA LYS A 233 -7.62 19.92 -0.79
C LYS A 233 -7.82 20.78 -2.04
N ARG A 234 -7.11 21.91 -2.14
CA ARG A 234 -7.22 22.85 -3.25
C ARG A 234 -6.94 22.18 -4.60
N LEU A 235 -5.87 21.37 -4.68
CA LEU A 235 -5.51 20.69 -5.92
C LEU A 235 -6.50 19.57 -6.28
N SER A 236 -7.05 18.86 -5.28
CA SER A 236 -8.09 17.84 -5.52
C SER A 236 -9.34 18.49 -6.11
N GLU A 237 -9.78 19.61 -5.53
CA GLU A 237 -10.94 20.36 -6.02
C GLU A 237 -10.69 20.91 -7.44
N ALA A 238 -9.53 21.51 -7.70
CA ALA A 238 -9.16 22.02 -9.02
C ALA A 238 -9.10 20.91 -10.08
N MET A 239 -8.39 19.81 -9.80
CA MET A 239 -8.27 18.69 -10.73
C MET A 239 -9.61 17.97 -10.97
N THR A 240 -10.50 17.95 -9.97
CA THR A 240 -11.88 17.43 -10.15
C THR A 240 -12.65 18.30 -11.14
N ALA A 241 -12.55 19.63 -11.04
CA ALA A 241 -13.17 20.54 -11.99
C ALA A 241 -12.58 20.39 -13.40
N ASP A 242 -11.26 20.32 -13.53
CA ASP A 242 -10.58 20.15 -14.82
C ASP A 242 -10.95 18.84 -15.54
N LEU A 243 -11.30 17.80 -14.77
CA LEU A 243 -11.67 16.48 -15.30
C LEU A 243 -13.17 16.29 -15.54
N GLU A 244 -14.02 17.32 -15.32
CA GLU A 244 -15.48 17.20 -15.43
C GLU A 244 -15.92 16.58 -16.76
N ALA A 245 -15.37 17.08 -17.87
CA ALA A 245 -15.70 16.59 -19.21
C ALA A 245 -15.31 15.12 -19.40
N ILE A 246 -14.17 14.70 -18.83
CA ILE A 246 -13.72 13.31 -18.88
C ILE A 246 -14.67 12.43 -18.08
N PHE A 247 -15.06 12.80 -16.85
CA PHE A 247 -16.03 12.03 -16.07
C PHE A 247 -17.34 11.82 -16.82
N ARG A 248 -17.85 12.88 -17.48
CA ARG A 248 -19.05 12.80 -18.29
C ARG A 248 -18.91 11.80 -19.44
N GLN A 249 -17.79 11.86 -20.17
CA GLN A 249 -17.48 10.90 -21.24
C GLN A 249 -17.40 9.46 -20.71
N ARG A 250 -16.84 9.24 -19.51
CA ARG A 250 -16.76 7.90 -18.88
C ARG A 250 -18.16 7.33 -18.64
N VAL A 251 -19.09 8.15 -18.17
CA VAL A 251 -20.49 7.77 -17.94
C VAL A 251 -21.23 7.54 -19.27
N GLU A 252 -21.08 8.45 -20.24
CA GLU A 252 -21.70 8.34 -21.56
C GLU A 252 -21.27 7.05 -22.28
N HIS A 253 -19.99 6.69 -22.18
CA HIS A 253 -19.42 5.47 -22.76
C HIS A 253 -19.59 4.21 -21.87
N LYS A 254 -20.40 4.27 -20.81
CA LYS A 254 -20.74 3.10 -19.97
C LYS A 254 -19.51 2.42 -19.37
N TYR A 255 -18.57 3.20 -18.87
CA TYR A 255 -17.40 2.64 -18.17
C TYR A 255 -17.69 2.21 -16.74
N ILE A 256 -18.59 2.90 -16.04
CA ILE A 256 -18.84 2.68 -14.61
C ILE A 256 -19.42 1.30 -14.38
N SER A 257 -18.84 0.56 -13.44
CA SER A 257 -19.18 -0.84 -13.21
C SER A 257 -19.11 -1.21 -11.73
N ASP A 258 -19.62 -2.40 -11.43
CA ASP A 258 -19.56 -3.05 -10.12
C ASP A 258 -18.18 -3.69 -9.90
N THR A 259 -17.21 -2.87 -9.50
CA THR A 259 -15.78 -3.20 -9.43
C THR A 259 -15.39 -3.99 -8.17
N HIS A 260 -14.11 -4.00 -7.77
CA HIS A 260 -13.65 -4.58 -6.50
C HIS A 260 -13.96 -3.66 -5.31
N GLY A 261 -13.75 -2.36 -5.49
CA GLY A 261 -14.03 -1.31 -4.50
C GLY A 261 -12.90 -1.03 -3.51
N ASP A 262 -11.97 -1.98 -3.36
CA ASP A 262 -10.77 -1.83 -2.53
C ASP A 262 -9.57 -2.71 -2.94
N LEU A 263 -9.12 -2.61 -4.19
CA LEU A 263 -8.09 -3.50 -4.74
C LEU A 263 -6.69 -3.20 -4.17
N ARG A 264 -6.25 -3.98 -3.17
CA ARG A 264 -4.96 -3.78 -2.46
C ARG A 264 -3.96 -4.89 -2.76
N LEU A 265 -2.66 -4.61 -2.57
CA LEU A 265 -1.60 -5.62 -2.78
C LEU A 265 -1.75 -6.85 -1.87
N GLU A 266 -2.34 -6.68 -0.70
CA GLU A 266 -2.58 -7.77 0.27
C GLU A 266 -3.75 -8.68 -0.13
N HIS A 267 -4.57 -8.26 -1.09
CA HIS A 267 -5.74 -9.01 -1.56
C HIS A 267 -5.48 -9.82 -2.83
N VAL A 268 -4.34 -9.61 -3.48
CA VAL A 268 -3.97 -10.27 -4.75
C VAL A 268 -2.97 -11.37 -4.46
N TYR A 269 -3.30 -12.59 -4.86
CA TYR A 269 -2.52 -13.81 -4.65
C TYR A 269 -2.09 -14.41 -5.99
N PHE A 270 -0.89 -15.00 -6.01
CA PHE A 270 -0.46 -15.93 -7.05
C PHE A 270 -0.56 -17.35 -6.53
N LEU A 271 -1.25 -18.23 -7.26
CA LEU A 271 -1.41 -19.63 -6.88
C LEU A 271 -0.92 -20.54 -8.02
N PRO A 272 -0.34 -21.71 -7.74
CA PRO A 272 -0.11 -22.71 -8.79
C PRO A 272 -1.42 -23.06 -9.49
N THR A 273 -1.46 -22.97 -10.82
CA THR A 273 -2.69 -23.23 -11.60
C THR A 273 -3.26 -24.63 -11.32
N ALA A 274 -2.40 -25.63 -11.11
CA ALA A 274 -2.83 -26.98 -10.77
C ALA A 274 -3.58 -27.07 -9.42
N ALA A 275 -3.12 -26.35 -8.40
CA ALA A 275 -3.74 -26.32 -7.07
C ALA A 275 -5.01 -25.46 -7.02
N ASN A 276 -5.13 -24.51 -7.95
CA ASN A 276 -6.29 -23.62 -8.08
C ASN A 276 -7.34 -24.11 -9.11
N ALA A 277 -7.14 -25.27 -9.73
CA ALA A 277 -8.09 -25.83 -10.68
C ALA A 277 -9.45 -26.16 -10.03
N PRO A 278 -10.55 -26.11 -10.82
CA PRO A 278 -11.84 -26.63 -10.38
C PRO A 278 -11.72 -28.11 -9.97
N LEU A 279 -12.46 -28.49 -8.92
CA LEU A 279 -12.45 -29.86 -8.41
C LEU A 279 -13.18 -30.81 -9.38
N SER A 280 -12.68 -32.05 -9.48
CA SER A 280 -13.38 -33.14 -10.17
C SER A 280 -14.65 -33.56 -9.42
N THR A 281 -15.57 -34.25 -10.10
CA THR A 281 -16.82 -34.75 -9.47
C THR A 281 -16.56 -35.61 -8.23
N ALA A 282 -15.51 -36.44 -8.25
CA ALA A 282 -15.12 -37.27 -7.11
C ALA A 282 -14.64 -36.41 -5.93
N GLN A 283 -13.81 -35.40 -6.20
CA GLN A 283 -13.34 -34.44 -5.19
C GLN A 283 -14.47 -33.58 -4.62
N VAL A 284 -15.44 -33.19 -5.45
CA VAL A 284 -16.64 -32.49 -4.98
C VAL A 284 -17.46 -33.39 -4.05
N ALA A 285 -17.64 -34.66 -4.43
CA ALA A 285 -18.39 -35.63 -3.63
C ALA A 285 -17.70 -35.96 -2.29
N SER A 286 -16.37 -36.02 -2.27
CA SER A 286 -15.58 -36.20 -1.04
C SER A 286 -15.33 -34.90 -0.29
N ARG A 287 -15.86 -33.75 -0.77
CA ARG A 287 -15.68 -32.41 -0.19
C ARG A 287 -14.20 -32.02 -0.02
N TYR A 288 -13.33 -32.52 -0.91
CA TYR A 288 -11.90 -32.31 -0.87
C TYR A 288 -11.53 -30.82 -0.87
N VAL A 289 -10.60 -30.44 0.00
CA VAL A 289 -9.98 -29.12 0.02
C VAL A 289 -8.48 -29.29 -0.18
N PRO A 290 -7.85 -28.63 -1.18
CA PRO A 290 -6.41 -28.71 -1.34
C PRO A 290 -5.68 -28.30 -0.06
N PRO A 291 -4.68 -29.06 0.41
CA PRO A 291 -3.93 -28.68 1.59
C PRO A 291 -3.19 -27.37 1.34
N ILE A 292 -2.97 -26.56 2.38
CA ILE A 292 -2.31 -25.25 2.22
C ILE A 292 -0.93 -25.38 1.56
N ALA A 293 -0.21 -26.47 1.82
CA ALA A 293 1.08 -26.80 1.22
C ALA A 293 1.02 -26.96 -0.32
N ALA A 294 -0.14 -27.31 -0.89
CA ALA A 294 -0.31 -27.40 -2.34
C ALA A 294 -0.18 -26.03 -3.04
N TYR A 295 -0.25 -24.93 -2.29
CA TYR A 295 -0.09 -23.57 -2.81
C TYR A 295 1.35 -23.05 -2.76
N GLU A 296 2.33 -23.86 -2.33
CA GLU A 296 3.73 -23.44 -2.31
C GLU A 296 4.22 -23.04 -3.73
N LEU A 297 4.82 -21.84 -3.82
CA LEU A 297 5.35 -21.31 -5.08
C LEU A 297 6.77 -21.83 -5.33
N THR A 298 6.87 -22.94 -6.07
CA THR A 298 8.16 -23.50 -6.52
C THR A 298 8.77 -22.74 -7.70
N THR A 299 7.96 -21.95 -8.41
CA THR A 299 8.35 -21.10 -9.53
C THR A 299 7.48 -19.84 -9.59
N LEU A 300 8.03 -18.76 -10.15
CA LEU A 300 7.30 -17.51 -10.44
C LEU A 300 7.04 -17.32 -11.94
N ASP A 301 7.07 -18.41 -12.72
CA ASP A 301 6.64 -18.40 -14.11
C ASP A 301 5.12 -18.19 -14.21
N VAL A 302 4.72 -17.06 -14.79
CA VAL A 302 3.31 -16.69 -15.00
C VAL A 302 2.52 -17.68 -15.84
N SER A 303 3.18 -18.56 -16.61
CA SER A 303 2.49 -19.61 -17.39
C SER A 303 1.90 -20.72 -16.51
N ALA A 304 2.43 -20.90 -15.30
CA ALA A 304 2.02 -21.93 -14.34
C ALA A 304 1.26 -21.35 -13.13
N LEU A 305 0.97 -20.03 -13.14
CA LEU A 305 0.36 -19.32 -12.04
C LEU A 305 -0.99 -18.71 -12.42
N ASP A 306 -1.92 -18.82 -11.49
CA ASP A 306 -3.19 -18.11 -11.51
C ASP A 306 -3.15 -16.89 -10.60
N VAL A 307 -3.71 -15.78 -11.08
CA VAL A 307 -3.99 -14.61 -10.25
C VAL A 307 -5.38 -14.74 -9.65
N VAL A 308 -5.43 -14.66 -8.32
CA VAL A 308 -6.65 -14.66 -7.51
C VAL A 308 -6.73 -13.36 -6.72
N VAL A 309 -7.94 -12.80 -6.58
CA VAL A 309 -8.17 -11.55 -5.85
C VAL A 309 -9.34 -11.74 -4.90
N LEU A 310 -9.14 -11.35 -3.64
CA LEU A 310 -10.07 -11.55 -2.53
C LEU A 310 -10.54 -10.20 -1.95
N ASP A 311 -11.49 -10.24 -1.02
CA ASP A 311 -11.95 -9.10 -0.21
C ASP A 311 -12.55 -7.92 -1.02
N CYS A 312 -13.37 -8.24 -2.03
CA CYS A 312 -14.31 -7.28 -2.62
C CYS A 312 -15.22 -6.73 -1.52
N ILE A 313 -15.38 -5.40 -1.44
CA ILE A 313 -16.29 -4.77 -0.47
C ILE A 313 -17.70 -5.31 -0.71
N GLU A 314 -18.36 -5.89 0.28
CA GLU A 314 -19.68 -6.51 0.15
C GLU A 314 -20.83 -5.64 0.68
N PHE A 315 -20.54 -4.79 1.67
CA PHE A 315 -21.54 -4.15 2.51
C PHE A 315 -22.03 -2.78 1.99
N ASN A 316 -21.34 -2.18 1.01
CA ASN A 316 -21.73 -0.86 0.50
C ASN A 316 -21.42 -0.69 -0.99
N GLU A 317 -22.49 -0.61 -1.78
CA GLU A 317 -22.40 -0.43 -3.23
C GLU A 317 -21.69 0.86 -3.63
N ARG A 318 -21.82 1.95 -2.85
CA ARG A 318 -21.14 3.24 -3.13
C ARG A 318 -19.62 3.11 -3.16
N PHE A 319 -19.06 2.16 -2.43
CA PHE A 319 -17.62 1.94 -2.41
C PHE A 319 -17.15 1.05 -3.56
N ARG A 320 -18.04 0.24 -4.14
CA ARG A 320 -17.75 -0.75 -5.18
C ARG A 320 -18.16 -0.32 -6.59
N TYR A 321 -19.21 0.47 -6.73
CA TYR A 321 -19.65 1.02 -8.01
C TYR A 321 -18.76 2.19 -8.37
N SER A 322 -17.88 1.97 -9.35
CA SER A 322 -16.91 2.98 -9.72
C SER A 322 -16.40 2.82 -11.13
N ASP A 323 -15.67 3.83 -11.59
CA ASP A 323 -14.87 3.74 -12.80
C ASP A 323 -13.78 2.66 -12.62
N PRO A 324 -13.56 1.75 -13.59
CA PRO A 324 -12.45 0.78 -13.55
C PRO A 324 -11.07 1.38 -13.25
N LEU A 325 -10.81 2.63 -13.68
CA LEU A 325 -9.58 3.36 -13.35
C LEU A 325 -9.53 3.79 -11.88
N ALA A 326 -10.68 4.06 -11.27
CA ALA A 326 -10.79 4.34 -9.84
C ALA A 326 -10.61 3.10 -8.97
N ASP A 327 -10.84 1.90 -9.51
CA ASP A 327 -10.62 0.64 -8.82
C ASP A 327 -9.13 0.28 -8.81
N VAL A 328 -8.48 0.24 -9.98
CA VAL A 328 -7.03 -0.05 -10.08
C VAL A 328 -6.14 1.02 -9.44
N ALA A 329 -6.67 2.23 -9.25
CA ALA A 329 -6.01 3.29 -8.51
C ALA A 329 -5.62 2.87 -7.08
N PHE A 330 -6.37 1.99 -6.41
CA PHE A 330 -5.97 1.46 -5.10
C PHE A 330 -4.66 0.66 -5.17
N PHE A 331 -4.52 -0.20 -6.18
CA PHE A 331 -3.35 -1.03 -6.37
C PHE A 331 -2.11 -0.18 -6.71
N SER A 332 -2.29 0.80 -7.62
CA SER A 332 -1.26 1.78 -7.97
C SER A 332 -0.81 2.61 -6.76
N MET A 333 -1.77 3.05 -5.95
CA MET A 333 -1.53 3.84 -4.74
C MET A 333 -0.71 3.05 -3.70
N ASP A 334 -0.96 1.75 -3.53
CA ASP A 334 -0.18 0.90 -2.63
C ASP A 334 1.30 0.80 -3.04
N LEU A 335 1.57 0.65 -4.34
CA LEU A 335 2.94 0.60 -4.88
C LEU A 335 3.68 1.92 -4.64
N LEU A 336 3.01 3.06 -4.86
CA LEU A 336 3.57 4.39 -4.59
C LEU A 336 3.85 4.60 -3.10
N ARG A 337 2.92 4.23 -2.22
CA ARG A 337 3.10 4.27 -0.75
C ARG A 337 4.29 3.43 -0.29
N LEU A 338 4.58 2.33 -0.98
CA LEU A 338 5.72 1.45 -0.70
C LEU A 338 7.01 1.86 -1.42
N GLY A 339 7.03 3.05 -2.04
CA GLY A 339 8.21 3.64 -2.67
C GLY A 339 8.58 3.04 -4.03
N ARG A 340 7.69 2.28 -4.66
CA ARG A 340 7.90 1.57 -5.94
C ARG A 340 7.14 2.22 -7.08
N HIS A 341 7.57 3.45 -7.40
CA HIS A 341 7.02 4.26 -8.48
C HIS A 341 7.25 3.63 -9.87
N ASP A 342 8.35 2.91 -10.02
CA ASP A 342 8.68 2.11 -11.19
C ASP A 342 7.61 1.03 -11.44
N LEU A 343 7.31 0.22 -10.42
CA LEU A 343 6.30 -0.83 -10.52
C LEU A 343 4.89 -0.27 -10.67
N ALA A 344 4.59 0.87 -10.02
CA ALA A 344 3.31 1.55 -10.19
C ALA A 344 3.10 1.98 -11.65
N ARG A 345 4.14 2.52 -12.29
CA ARG A 345 4.12 2.88 -13.72
C ARG A 345 3.94 1.65 -14.60
N ASP A 346 4.67 0.57 -14.34
CA ASP A 346 4.59 -0.66 -15.14
C ASP A 346 3.20 -1.29 -15.05
N PHE A 347 2.64 -1.40 -13.84
CA PHE A 347 1.26 -1.86 -13.63
C PHE A 347 0.23 -0.98 -14.34
N ASN A 348 0.35 0.35 -14.20
CA ASN A 348 -0.58 1.30 -14.82
C ASN A 348 -0.57 1.18 -16.35
N ASN A 349 0.62 1.11 -16.95
CA ASN A 349 0.76 0.93 -18.40
C ASN A 349 0.17 -0.41 -18.84
N ALA A 350 0.55 -1.50 -18.17
CA ALA A 350 0.04 -2.83 -18.49
C ALA A 350 -1.49 -2.93 -18.39
N TYR A 351 -2.09 -2.29 -17.39
CA TYR A 351 -3.54 -2.26 -17.24
C TYR A 351 -4.21 -1.43 -18.33
N LEU A 352 -3.70 -0.23 -18.62
CA LEU A 352 -4.24 0.63 -19.68
C LEU A 352 -4.15 -0.07 -21.05
N ASP A 353 -3.07 -0.79 -21.31
CA ASP A 353 -2.90 -1.57 -22.54
C ASP A 353 -3.85 -2.78 -22.59
N ALA A 354 -3.87 -3.61 -21.53
CA ALA A 354 -4.72 -4.79 -21.44
C ALA A 354 -6.22 -4.46 -21.51
N SER A 355 -6.61 -3.30 -20.96
CA SER A 355 -7.99 -2.80 -21.01
C SER A 355 -8.30 -1.95 -22.25
N LYS A 356 -7.32 -1.72 -23.14
CA LYS A 356 -7.44 -0.89 -24.35
C LYS A 356 -7.89 0.55 -24.06
N GLN A 357 -7.36 1.12 -22.98
CA GLN A 357 -7.68 2.46 -22.49
C GLN A 357 -6.47 3.41 -22.49
N ALA A 358 -5.36 3.05 -23.13
CA ALA A 358 -4.17 3.91 -23.21
C ALA A 358 -4.48 5.25 -23.91
N SER A 359 -4.43 6.35 -23.17
CA SER A 359 -4.55 7.71 -23.69
C SER A 359 -4.00 8.74 -22.68
N LYS A 360 -3.67 9.95 -23.14
CA LYS A 360 -3.24 11.04 -22.24
C LYS A 360 -4.33 11.38 -21.21
N ALA A 361 -5.60 11.41 -21.63
CA ALA A 361 -6.74 11.69 -20.77
C ALA A 361 -6.91 10.62 -19.68
N ASN A 362 -6.84 9.34 -20.04
CA ASN A 362 -6.97 8.25 -19.06
C ASN A 362 -5.76 8.14 -18.12
N ASN A 363 -4.55 8.49 -18.58
CA ASN A 363 -3.39 8.63 -17.70
C ASN A 363 -3.59 9.75 -16.66
N GLN A 364 -4.15 10.89 -17.07
CA GLN A 364 -4.47 11.99 -16.15
C GLN A 364 -5.58 11.61 -15.18
N LEU A 365 -6.62 10.93 -15.66
CA LEU A 365 -7.73 10.42 -14.85
C LEU A 365 -7.27 9.37 -13.83
N LEU A 366 -6.43 8.42 -14.24
CA LEU A 366 -5.84 7.43 -13.35
C LEU A 366 -4.98 8.11 -12.27
N ARG A 367 -4.14 9.09 -12.64
CA ARG A 367 -3.37 9.88 -11.67
C ARG A 367 -4.27 10.57 -10.64
N PHE A 368 -5.36 11.19 -11.09
CA PHE A 368 -6.36 11.79 -10.20
C PHE A 368 -6.97 10.76 -9.26
N TYR A 369 -7.44 9.63 -9.78
CA TYR A 369 -8.05 8.60 -8.94
C TYR A 369 -7.05 8.01 -7.95
N THR A 370 -5.79 7.80 -8.32
CA THR A 370 -4.74 7.35 -7.40
C THR A 370 -4.54 8.35 -6.25
N ALA A 371 -4.55 9.66 -6.54
CA ALA A 371 -4.49 10.68 -5.50
C ALA A 371 -5.74 10.67 -4.60
N TYR A 372 -6.93 10.59 -5.20
CA TYR A 372 -8.21 10.48 -4.51
C TYR A 372 -8.24 9.26 -3.58
N ARG A 373 -7.82 8.07 -4.05
CA ARG A 373 -7.73 6.86 -3.23
C ARG A 373 -6.69 6.99 -2.12
N SER A 374 -5.59 7.70 -2.37
CA SER A 374 -4.63 8.03 -1.31
C SER A 374 -5.28 8.90 -0.22
N VAL A 375 -6.07 9.92 -0.56
CA VAL A 375 -6.84 10.71 0.42
C VAL A 375 -7.85 9.83 1.18
N VAL A 376 -8.54 8.91 0.51
CA VAL A 376 -9.44 7.94 1.17
C VAL A 376 -8.67 7.08 2.18
N ARG A 377 -7.46 6.62 1.85
CA ARG A 377 -6.63 5.84 2.79
C ARG A 377 -6.03 6.67 3.92
N ALA A 378 -5.69 7.93 3.65
CA ALA A 378 -5.30 8.88 4.68
C ALA A 378 -6.44 9.10 5.69
N LYS A 379 -7.69 9.19 5.19
CA LYS A 379 -8.90 9.25 6.01
C LYS A 379 -9.07 8.02 6.89
N VAL A 380 -9.13 6.83 6.27
CA VAL A 380 -9.37 5.56 6.99
C VAL A 380 -8.28 5.28 8.02
N SER A 381 -7.01 5.40 7.63
CA SER A 381 -5.88 5.19 8.56
C SER A 381 -5.86 6.25 9.66
N GLY A 382 -6.29 7.48 9.35
CA GLY A 382 -6.42 8.56 10.32
C GLY A 382 -7.50 8.27 11.36
N PHE A 383 -8.67 7.78 10.95
CA PHE A 383 -9.72 7.36 11.88
C PHE A 383 -9.25 6.23 12.81
N GLN A 384 -8.56 5.22 12.27
CA GLN A 384 -7.95 4.16 13.08
C GLN A 384 -6.89 4.70 14.05
N ALA A 385 -6.13 5.72 13.65
CA ALA A 385 -5.12 6.34 14.48
C ALA A 385 -5.69 7.22 15.60
N LEU A 386 -6.95 7.64 15.48
CA LEU A 386 -7.67 8.49 16.44
C LEU A 386 -8.72 7.73 17.24
N ASP A 387 -8.92 6.44 16.95
CA ASP A 387 -9.83 5.59 17.70
C ASP A 387 -9.24 5.28 19.08
N SER A 388 -9.93 5.71 20.13
CA SER A 388 -9.53 5.49 21.52
C SER A 388 -9.51 4.02 21.94
N LEU A 389 -10.14 3.13 21.16
CA LEU A 389 -10.18 1.69 21.42
C LEU A 389 -8.95 0.94 20.86
N MET A 390 -8.08 1.61 20.09
CA MET A 390 -6.90 1.01 19.49
C MET A 390 -5.63 1.27 20.33
N HIS A 391 -4.96 0.20 20.77
CA HIS A 391 -3.79 0.30 21.66
C HIS A 391 -2.45 0.60 20.93
N ASP A 392 -2.29 0.21 19.66
CA ASP A 392 -1.12 0.55 18.84
C ASP A 392 -1.56 1.31 17.57
N THR A 393 -1.49 2.65 17.64
CA THR A 393 -1.90 3.55 16.55
C THR A 393 -0.72 4.04 15.71
N ALA A 394 0.53 3.72 16.06
CA ALA A 394 1.71 4.29 15.42
C ALA A 394 1.77 3.95 13.93
N LYS A 395 1.46 2.70 13.58
CA LYS A 395 1.38 2.24 12.18
C LYS A 395 0.28 2.96 11.40
N SER A 396 -0.89 3.13 11.98
CA SER A 396 -2.02 3.82 11.35
C SER A 396 -1.74 5.31 11.15
N ARG A 397 -1.08 5.95 12.13
CA ARG A 397 -0.63 7.36 12.04
C ARG A 397 0.40 7.53 10.92
N ALA A 398 1.43 6.69 10.89
CA ALA A 398 2.45 6.74 9.84
C ALA A 398 1.85 6.49 8.44
N ARG A 399 0.93 5.53 8.30
CA ARG A 399 0.19 5.30 7.05
C ARG A 399 -0.63 6.52 6.64
N ALA A 400 -1.35 7.15 7.58
CA ALA A 400 -2.14 8.34 7.29
C ALA A 400 -1.27 9.49 6.77
N GLN A 401 -0.15 9.78 7.45
CA GLN A 401 0.82 10.80 7.05
C GLN A 401 1.41 10.52 5.66
N CYS A 402 1.83 9.27 5.43
CA CYS A 402 2.36 8.83 4.14
C CYS A 402 1.37 9.07 2.99
N HIS A 403 0.10 8.68 3.18
CA HIS A 403 -0.92 8.84 2.14
C HIS A 403 -1.23 10.30 1.78
N TRP A 404 -1.08 11.25 2.72
CA TRP A 404 -1.21 12.67 2.40
C TRP A 404 -0.09 13.17 1.48
N LEU A 405 1.14 12.73 1.71
CA LEU A 405 2.30 13.10 0.88
C LEU A 405 2.29 12.40 -0.48
N VAL A 406 1.81 11.16 -0.55
CA VAL A 406 1.55 10.47 -1.84
C VAL A 406 0.48 11.23 -2.63
N ALA A 407 -0.62 11.65 -1.99
CA ALA A 407 -1.65 12.46 -2.65
C ALA A 407 -1.09 13.79 -3.17
N LEU A 408 -0.31 14.50 -2.35
CA LEU A 408 0.35 15.74 -2.75
C LEU A 408 1.27 15.53 -3.96
N SER A 409 2.08 14.46 -3.95
CA SER A 409 3.02 14.14 -5.03
C SER A 409 2.33 13.86 -6.37
N LEU A 410 1.12 13.32 -6.35
CA LEU A 410 0.33 13.03 -7.56
C LEU A 410 -0.43 14.26 -8.10
N LEU A 411 -0.85 15.14 -7.20
CA LEU A 411 -1.64 16.34 -7.51
C LEU A 411 -0.78 17.55 -7.88
N ALA A 412 0.37 17.71 -7.23
CA ALA A 412 1.27 18.84 -7.45
C ALA A 412 1.89 18.80 -8.85
N LEU A 413 2.15 20.00 -9.38
CA LEU A 413 2.96 20.16 -10.57
C LEU A 413 4.36 19.56 -10.32
N PRO A 414 5.03 18.97 -11.33
CA PRO A 414 6.34 18.33 -11.19
C PRO A 414 7.32 19.12 -10.32
N ALA A 415 7.49 20.42 -10.60
CA ALA A 415 8.41 21.30 -9.89
C ALA A 415 8.03 21.60 -8.42
N ASP A 416 6.79 21.33 -8.00
CA ASP A 416 6.29 21.55 -6.62
C ASP A 416 6.14 20.24 -5.84
N ARG A 417 6.43 19.09 -6.46
CA ARG A 417 6.33 17.79 -5.76
C ARG A 417 7.35 17.72 -4.62
N PRO A 418 6.95 17.18 -3.45
CA PRO A 418 7.90 16.83 -2.40
C PRO A 418 8.96 15.88 -2.96
N LEU A 419 10.22 16.13 -2.63
CA LEU A 419 11.36 15.38 -3.15
C LEU A 419 12.52 15.44 -2.17
N LEU A 420 13.14 14.30 -1.93
CA LEU A 420 14.48 14.23 -1.35
C LEU A 420 15.52 14.06 -2.45
N LEU A 421 16.42 15.03 -2.61
CA LEU A 421 17.55 14.95 -3.51
C LEU A 421 18.85 14.82 -2.71
N LEU A 422 19.53 13.68 -2.83
CA LEU A 422 20.88 13.51 -2.31
C LEU A 422 21.89 13.98 -3.37
N VAL A 423 22.71 14.97 -3.05
CA VAL A 423 23.86 15.36 -3.87
C VAL A 423 25.11 14.87 -3.17
N THR A 424 25.79 13.90 -3.80
CA THR A 424 26.86 13.13 -3.18
C THR A 424 28.06 12.99 -4.10
N GLY A 425 29.18 12.53 -3.57
CA GLY A 425 30.43 12.34 -4.29
C GLY A 425 31.64 12.42 -3.37
N LEU A 426 32.81 12.08 -3.90
CA LEU A 426 34.06 12.20 -3.17
C LEU A 426 34.33 13.65 -2.73
N PRO A 427 35.06 13.87 -1.61
CA PRO A 427 35.52 15.20 -1.25
C PRO A 427 36.20 15.91 -2.44
N GLY A 428 35.86 17.17 -2.68
CA GLY A 428 36.41 17.94 -3.83
C GLY A 428 35.78 17.63 -5.19
N SER A 429 34.84 16.69 -5.31
CA SER A 429 34.18 16.36 -6.59
C SER A 429 33.16 17.40 -7.08
N GLY A 430 32.99 18.53 -6.37
CA GLY A 430 32.08 19.62 -6.78
C GLY A 430 30.62 19.48 -6.32
N LYS A 431 30.31 18.50 -5.46
CA LYS A 431 28.97 18.28 -4.88
C LYS A 431 28.33 19.55 -4.29
N SER A 432 29.07 20.30 -3.48
CA SER A 432 28.57 21.51 -2.81
C SER A 432 28.35 22.65 -3.80
N SER A 433 29.20 22.77 -4.82
CA SER A 433 29.02 23.75 -5.90
C SER A 433 27.77 23.45 -6.73
N ILE A 434 27.48 22.17 -7.01
CA ILE A 434 26.26 21.75 -7.70
C ILE A 434 25.01 22.00 -6.83
N ALA A 435 25.06 21.61 -5.56
CA ALA A 435 23.98 21.84 -4.61
C ALA A 435 23.61 23.32 -4.48
N GLU A 436 24.61 24.19 -4.37
CA GLU A 436 24.44 25.64 -4.39
C GLU A 436 23.79 26.13 -5.69
N ALA A 437 24.24 25.65 -6.86
CA ALA A 437 23.67 26.06 -8.14
C ALA A 437 22.17 25.75 -8.25
N LEU A 438 21.76 24.56 -7.76
CA LEU A 438 20.38 24.13 -7.77
C LEU A 438 19.51 24.95 -6.81
N THR A 439 20.05 25.28 -5.63
CA THR A 439 19.31 26.00 -4.57
C THR A 439 19.23 27.51 -4.82
N VAL A 440 20.27 28.14 -5.37
CA VAL A 440 20.25 29.56 -5.77
C VAL A 440 19.24 29.82 -6.88
N THR A 441 19.09 28.88 -7.81
CA THR A 441 18.18 29.03 -8.94
C THR A 441 16.73 28.64 -8.62
N ASP A 442 16.49 27.96 -7.50
CA ASP A 442 15.16 27.55 -7.05
C ASP A 442 15.06 27.64 -5.51
N PRO A 443 14.44 28.71 -4.97
CA PRO A 443 14.36 28.93 -3.52
C PRO A 443 13.43 27.94 -2.80
N ARG A 444 12.75 27.03 -3.51
CA ARG A 444 11.88 26.01 -2.90
C ARG A 444 12.67 24.89 -2.23
N TRP A 445 13.97 24.78 -2.49
CA TRP A 445 14.83 23.79 -1.83
C TRP A 445 15.17 24.19 -0.40
N VAL A 446 14.88 23.29 0.54
CA VAL A 446 15.51 23.29 1.86
C VAL A 446 16.88 22.63 1.70
N TRP A 447 17.95 23.42 1.83
CA TRP A 447 19.32 22.94 1.66
C TRP A 447 19.93 22.51 3.00
N VAL A 448 20.15 21.20 3.17
CA VAL A 448 20.79 20.61 4.34
C VAL A 448 22.23 20.25 3.99
N ARG A 449 23.20 20.85 4.68
CA ARG A 449 24.64 20.62 4.43
C ARG A 449 25.26 19.89 5.61
N SER A 450 25.73 18.66 5.38
CA SER A 450 26.35 17.85 6.45
C SER A 450 27.54 18.53 7.11
N ASP A 451 28.40 19.20 6.34
CA ASP A 451 29.57 19.91 6.88
C ASP A 451 29.15 21.12 7.76
N ALA A 452 28.09 21.83 7.41
CA ALA A 452 27.58 22.94 8.23
C ALA A 452 26.95 22.44 9.53
N VAL A 453 26.09 21.41 9.45
CA VAL A 453 25.47 20.77 10.62
C VAL A 453 26.54 20.19 11.55
N ARG A 454 27.60 19.59 11.00
CA ARG A 454 28.71 19.06 11.79
C ARG A 454 29.39 20.15 12.62
N LYS A 455 29.67 21.30 12.00
CA LYS A 455 30.30 22.44 12.67
C LYS A 455 29.39 23.06 13.72
N GLU A 456 28.10 23.23 13.41
CA GLU A 456 27.11 23.73 14.36
C GLU A 456 27.02 22.85 15.62
N LEU A 457 26.99 21.53 15.47
CA LEU A 457 26.97 20.58 16.59
C LEU A 457 28.27 20.60 17.40
N ALA A 458 29.41 20.88 16.77
CA ALA A 458 30.71 21.01 17.41
C ALA A 458 30.96 22.39 18.04
N GLY A 459 30.07 23.37 17.83
CA GLY A 459 30.28 24.75 18.27
C GLY A 459 31.33 25.51 17.45
N VAL A 460 31.67 25.02 16.26
CA VAL A 460 32.63 25.65 15.32
C VAL A 460 31.88 26.57 14.37
N PRO A 461 32.37 27.80 14.10
CA PRO A 461 31.76 28.65 13.07
C PRO A 461 31.76 27.97 11.70
N VAL A 462 30.61 27.96 11.02
CA VAL A 462 30.39 27.22 9.76
C VAL A 462 31.36 27.61 8.63
N ASN A 463 31.89 28.83 8.67
CA ASN A 463 32.77 29.39 7.64
C ASN A 463 34.27 29.26 7.97
N GLU A 464 34.62 28.71 9.15
CA GLU A 464 35.99 28.58 9.62
C GLU A 464 36.45 27.11 9.58
N LYS A 465 37.74 26.88 9.33
CA LYS A 465 38.31 25.52 9.35
C LYS A 465 38.28 24.99 10.78
N THR A 466 37.85 23.74 10.96
CA THR A 466 37.88 23.11 12.28
C THR A 466 39.32 23.08 12.80
N PRO A 467 39.59 23.55 14.03
CA PRO A 467 40.92 23.49 14.64
C PRO A 467 41.49 22.07 14.64
N SER A 468 42.77 21.92 14.33
CA SER A 468 43.41 20.60 14.16
C SER A 468 43.33 19.70 15.38
N ASP A 469 43.27 20.29 16.57
CA ASP A 469 43.10 19.62 17.86
C ASP A 469 41.67 19.09 18.10
N GLN A 470 40.68 19.58 17.35
CA GLN A 470 39.27 19.19 17.46
C GLN A 470 38.81 18.31 16.28
N THR A 471 39.54 18.30 15.16
CA THR A 471 39.14 17.60 13.93
C THR A 471 38.82 16.12 14.15
N ASP A 472 39.65 15.38 14.90
CA ASP A 472 39.42 13.96 15.12
C ASP A 472 38.14 13.67 15.94
N ASP A 473 37.83 14.53 16.91
CA ASP A 473 36.60 14.44 17.70
C ASP A 473 35.35 14.82 16.89
N VAL A 474 35.45 15.89 16.08
CA VAL A 474 34.38 16.37 15.20
C VAL A 474 34.03 15.36 14.11
N TYR A 475 35.01 14.57 13.65
CA TYR A 475 34.83 13.52 12.64
C TYR A 475 34.84 12.10 13.21
N SER A 476 34.71 11.94 14.53
CA SER A 476 34.55 10.64 15.17
C SER A 476 33.30 9.91 14.66
N ALA A 477 33.23 8.59 14.86
CA ALA A 477 32.05 7.80 14.47
C ALA A 477 30.77 8.29 15.17
N ALA A 478 30.87 8.67 16.45
CA ALA A 478 29.76 9.21 17.22
C ALA A 478 29.30 10.58 16.68
N SER A 479 30.23 11.50 16.41
CA SER A 479 29.94 12.82 15.85
C SER A 479 29.38 12.72 14.43
N THR A 480 29.88 11.78 13.62
CA THR A 480 29.35 11.48 12.28
C THR A 480 27.91 10.99 12.38
N HIS A 481 27.62 10.02 13.26
CA HIS A 481 26.27 9.53 13.48
C HIS A 481 25.32 10.65 13.95
N ALA A 482 25.74 11.49 14.90
CA ALA A 482 24.97 12.63 15.37
C ALA A 482 24.68 13.64 14.24
N THR A 483 25.68 13.94 13.40
CA THR A 483 25.54 14.82 12.24
C THR A 483 24.50 14.30 11.26
N TYR A 484 24.61 13.04 10.81
CA TYR A 484 23.65 12.48 9.85
C TYR A 484 22.25 12.34 10.43
N THR A 485 22.13 12.03 11.73
CA THR A 485 20.84 12.01 12.44
C THR A 485 20.20 13.39 12.47
N ALA A 486 20.96 14.44 12.78
CA ALA A 486 20.48 15.82 12.76
C ALA A 486 20.09 16.27 11.34
N CYS A 487 20.91 15.97 10.32
CA CYS A 487 20.57 16.23 8.93
C CYS A 487 19.26 15.52 8.51
N TRP A 488 19.07 14.26 8.92
CA TRP A 488 17.84 13.52 8.65
C TRP A 488 16.64 14.14 9.38
N SER A 489 16.79 14.54 10.63
CA SER A 489 15.72 15.22 11.39
C SER A 489 15.25 16.49 10.68
N THR A 490 16.18 17.35 10.25
CA THR A 490 15.86 18.58 9.50
C THR A 490 15.20 18.25 8.15
N ALA A 491 15.73 17.25 7.43
CA ALA A 491 15.16 16.81 6.17
C ALA A 491 13.72 16.29 6.37
N LEU A 492 13.51 15.39 7.32
CA LEU A 492 12.22 14.79 7.62
C LEU A 492 11.18 15.86 8.01
N GLU A 493 11.55 16.83 8.84
CA GLU A 493 10.66 17.94 9.20
C GLU A 493 10.19 18.71 7.96
N ALA A 494 11.09 19.07 7.06
CA ALA A 494 10.74 19.76 5.81
C ALA A 494 9.91 18.87 4.86
N LEU A 495 10.27 17.58 4.72
CA LEU A 495 9.54 16.62 3.89
C LEU A 495 8.11 16.42 4.37
N THR A 496 7.88 16.34 5.69
CA THR A 496 6.53 16.21 6.27
C THR A 496 5.64 17.43 6.06
N ARG A 497 6.25 18.60 5.80
CA ARG A 497 5.57 19.82 5.34
C ARG A 497 5.39 19.89 3.83
N GLY A 498 5.71 18.82 3.10
CA GLY A 498 5.58 18.74 1.65
C GLY A 498 6.63 19.54 0.88
N GLN A 499 7.76 19.87 1.51
CA GLN A 499 8.83 20.65 0.88
C GLN A 499 9.81 19.76 0.10
N ARG A 500 10.63 20.40 -0.72
CA ARG A 500 11.76 19.77 -1.43
C ARG A 500 13.01 19.93 -0.59
N VAL A 501 13.75 18.85 -0.39
CA VAL A 501 14.97 18.85 0.42
C VAL A 501 16.15 18.40 -0.42
N LEU A 502 17.21 19.21 -0.42
CA LEU A 502 18.50 18.85 -1.00
C LEU A 502 19.48 18.59 0.14
N VAL A 503 20.03 17.38 0.21
CA VAL A 503 21.05 17.03 1.21
C VAL A 503 22.41 16.92 0.52
N ASP A 504 23.33 17.81 0.89
CA ASP A 504 24.72 17.82 0.46
C ASP A 504 25.59 17.09 1.49
N ALA A 505 25.97 15.87 1.16
CA ALA A 505 26.83 15.03 1.98
C ALA A 505 27.55 13.98 1.15
N THR A 506 28.67 13.47 1.67
CA THR A 506 29.44 12.42 0.99
C THR A 506 28.74 11.06 1.02
N PHE A 507 27.87 10.75 1.99
CA PHE A 507 27.14 9.47 2.07
C PHE A 507 28.03 8.24 1.83
N ARG A 508 29.19 8.19 2.49
CA ARG A 508 30.13 7.08 2.38
C ARG A 508 29.54 5.76 2.87
N GLU A 509 28.84 5.80 4.00
CA GLU A 509 28.37 4.59 4.69
C GLU A 509 26.97 4.19 4.21
N PRO A 510 26.75 2.91 3.83
CA PRO A 510 25.45 2.42 3.38
C PRO A 510 24.30 2.69 4.36
N ALA A 511 24.54 2.59 5.67
CA ALA A 511 23.52 2.83 6.68
C ALA A 511 22.92 4.26 6.60
N PHE A 512 23.72 5.28 6.33
CA PHE A 512 23.21 6.64 6.15
C PHE A 512 22.53 6.84 4.81
N ARG A 513 22.90 6.09 3.76
CA ARG A 513 22.14 6.08 2.50
C ARG A 513 20.73 5.54 2.75
N SER A 514 20.63 4.39 3.42
CA SER A 514 19.36 3.78 3.80
C SER A 514 18.51 4.69 4.69
N LEU A 515 19.09 5.32 5.72
CA LEU A 515 18.38 6.24 6.61
C LEU A 515 17.59 7.31 5.83
N PHE A 516 18.22 7.93 4.85
CA PHE A 516 17.62 9.00 4.06
C PHE A 516 16.68 8.45 2.97
N LEU A 517 17.14 7.47 2.19
CA LEU A 517 16.40 6.96 1.03
C LEU A 517 15.16 6.17 1.47
N GLU A 518 15.33 5.20 2.38
CA GLU A 518 14.21 4.41 2.88
C GLU A 518 13.30 5.27 3.76
N GLY A 519 13.87 6.14 4.60
CA GLY A 519 13.10 7.07 5.44
C GLY A 519 12.18 7.98 4.62
N ALA A 520 12.67 8.56 3.52
CA ALA A 520 11.85 9.42 2.66
C ALA A 520 10.73 8.64 1.96
N LYS A 521 11.03 7.44 1.45
CA LYS A 521 10.00 6.59 0.82
C LYS A 521 8.97 6.08 1.82
N GLN A 522 9.36 5.80 3.06
CA GLN A 522 8.44 5.40 4.15
C GLN A 522 7.41 6.49 4.45
N VAL A 523 7.79 7.77 4.40
CA VAL A 523 6.85 8.89 4.56
C VAL A 523 6.13 9.27 3.27
N GLY A 524 6.34 8.53 2.17
CA GLY A 524 5.60 8.74 0.91
C GLY A 524 6.18 9.82 0.01
N VAL A 525 7.46 10.15 0.15
CA VAL A 525 8.16 11.12 -0.70
C VAL A 525 9.11 10.41 -1.68
N SER A 526 9.12 10.87 -2.93
CA SER A 526 10.06 10.41 -3.95
C SER A 526 11.50 10.82 -3.63
N VAL A 527 12.45 10.04 -4.13
CA VAL A 527 13.89 10.27 -3.91
C VAL A 527 14.63 10.35 -5.23
N ALA A 528 15.75 11.07 -5.23
CA ALA A 528 16.70 11.12 -6.32
C ALA A 528 18.12 11.24 -5.77
N VAL A 529 19.09 10.63 -6.44
CA VAL A 529 20.51 10.67 -6.08
C VAL A 529 21.31 11.20 -7.26
N VAL A 530 22.08 12.24 -7.02
CA VAL A 530 23.06 12.78 -7.97
C VAL A 530 24.45 12.49 -7.43
N VAL A 531 25.19 11.66 -8.16
CA VAL A 531 26.59 11.33 -7.84
C VAL A 531 27.50 12.22 -8.68
N CYS A 532 28.19 13.15 -8.03
CA CYS A 532 29.18 14.03 -8.63
C CYS A 532 30.50 13.28 -8.80
N ASP A 533 30.81 12.96 -10.06
CA ASP A 533 32.06 12.32 -10.48
C ASP A 533 33.06 13.35 -11.01
N CYS A 534 34.34 13.14 -10.72
CA CYS A 534 35.41 14.03 -11.13
C CYS A 534 36.76 13.30 -11.09
N ASN A 535 37.58 13.49 -12.12
CA ASN A 535 38.93 12.96 -12.16
C ASN A 535 39.76 13.35 -10.91
N ARG A 536 40.49 12.37 -10.37
CA ARG A 536 41.36 12.48 -9.20
C ARG A 536 42.36 13.63 -9.27
N GLU A 537 42.99 13.86 -10.41
CA GLU A 537 43.99 14.93 -10.57
C GLU A 537 43.34 16.32 -10.51
N ILE A 538 42.12 16.44 -11.04
CA ILE A 538 41.32 17.68 -10.93
C ILE A 538 40.92 17.91 -9.47
N ILE A 539 40.51 16.86 -8.76
CA ILE A 539 40.18 16.95 -7.32
C ILE A 539 41.39 17.44 -6.53
N LYS A 540 42.58 16.86 -6.77
CA LYS A 540 43.83 17.27 -6.12
C LYS A 540 44.12 18.75 -6.32
N GLY A 541 44.00 19.24 -7.55
CA GLY A 541 44.16 20.66 -7.88
C GLY A 541 43.12 21.56 -7.20
N ARG A 542 41.84 21.13 -7.15
CA ARG A 542 40.76 21.87 -6.48
C ARG A 542 40.97 21.97 -4.98
N MET A 543 41.42 20.90 -4.33
CA MET A 543 41.66 20.87 -2.89
C MET A 543 42.85 21.76 -2.51
N ALA A 544 43.94 21.73 -3.29
CA ALA A 544 45.09 22.61 -3.10
C ALA A 544 44.68 24.09 -3.19
N LYS A 545 43.89 24.46 -4.21
CA LYS A 545 43.39 25.83 -4.37
C LYS A 545 42.49 26.26 -3.21
N ARG A 546 41.66 25.35 -2.69
CA ARG A 546 40.75 25.64 -1.58
C ARG A 546 41.49 25.89 -0.26
N ASP A 547 42.64 25.27 -0.04
CA ASP A 547 43.48 25.55 1.14
C ASP A 547 44.02 26.99 1.16
N GLU A 548 43.98 27.70 0.03
CA GLU A 548 44.36 29.12 -0.11
C GLU A 548 43.17 30.08 0.14
N GLU A 549 41.94 29.58 0.24
CA GLU A 549 40.73 30.39 0.44
C GLU A 549 40.54 30.79 1.92
N THR A 550 39.91 31.94 2.19
CA THR A 550 39.68 32.41 3.56
C THR A 550 38.41 31.84 4.22
N VAL A 551 37.53 31.22 3.44
CA VAL A 551 36.25 30.66 3.89
C VAL A 551 36.27 29.14 3.69
N HIS A 552 36.21 28.38 4.79
CA HIS A 552 36.27 26.92 4.75
C HIS A 552 35.01 26.31 5.34
N VAL A 553 34.08 25.92 4.47
CA VAL A 553 32.89 25.16 4.91
C VAL A 553 33.22 23.68 5.13
N SER A 554 34.21 23.13 4.43
CA SER A 554 34.57 21.70 4.47
C SER A 554 36.01 21.49 4.95
N ASP A 555 36.22 20.58 5.89
CA ASP A 555 37.54 20.35 6.53
C ASP A 555 38.36 19.20 5.90
N ALA A 556 37.83 18.54 4.86
CA ALA A 556 38.48 17.37 4.26
C ALA A 556 39.80 17.72 3.57
N ASP A 557 40.91 17.11 3.98
CA ASP A 557 42.21 17.21 3.31
C ASP A 557 42.48 16.05 2.32
N TRP A 558 43.67 16.02 1.71
CA TRP A 558 44.03 14.96 0.76
C TRP A 558 44.05 13.55 1.39
N ALA A 559 44.46 13.43 2.65
CA ALA A 559 44.46 12.14 3.35
C ALA A 559 43.03 11.63 3.59
N VAL A 560 42.10 12.53 3.93
CA VAL A 560 40.67 12.24 4.02
C VAL A 560 40.11 11.80 2.67
N PHE A 561 40.47 12.49 1.57
CA PHE A 561 40.08 12.07 0.22
C PHE A 561 40.49 10.62 -0.06
N GLU A 562 41.77 10.28 0.13
CA GLU A 562 42.27 8.92 -0.15
C GLU A 562 41.61 7.85 0.73
N LYS A 563 41.30 8.19 1.99
CA LYS A 563 40.57 7.30 2.90
C LYS A 563 39.14 7.07 2.42
N VAL A 564 38.43 8.12 1.99
CA VAL A 564 37.05 8.01 1.50
C VAL A 564 37.03 7.25 0.17
N GLU A 565 37.92 7.56 -0.77
CA GLU A 565 38.04 6.91 -2.08
C GLU A 565 38.18 5.39 -1.94
N LYS A 566 39.06 4.91 -1.06
CA LYS A 566 39.27 3.46 -0.81
C LYS A 566 38.05 2.73 -0.26
N SER A 567 37.15 3.44 0.39
CA SER A 567 35.95 2.89 1.03
C SER A 567 34.66 3.26 0.29
N TRP A 568 34.77 3.92 -0.86
CA TRP A 568 33.63 4.33 -1.65
C TRP A 568 32.98 3.14 -2.34
N THR A 569 31.70 2.90 -2.05
CA THR A 569 30.90 1.91 -2.76
C THR A 569 29.85 2.60 -3.63
N PRO A 570 29.54 2.08 -4.83
CA PRO A 570 28.39 2.53 -5.60
C PRO A 570 27.07 2.42 -4.83
N PHE A 571 26.05 3.15 -5.27
CA PHE A 571 24.70 2.97 -4.75
C PHE A 571 24.12 1.66 -5.26
N GLU A 572 23.57 0.84 -4.36
CA GLU A 572 22.86 -0.38 -4.73
C GLU A 572 21.49 -0.01 -5.34
N VAL A 573 21.29 -0.36 -6.61
CA VAL A 573 20.12 0.06 -7.41
C VAL A 573 19.21 -1.09 -7.85
N ASP A 574 19.45 -2.30 -7.33
CA ASP A 574 18.75 -3.52 -7.75
C ASP A 574 18.37 -4.40 -6.55
N ALA A 575 17.66 -3.81 -5.60
CA ALA A 575 16.96 -4.58 -4.58
C ALA A 575 15.46 -4.44 -4.87
N ASN A 576 14.84 -5.45 -5.46
CA ASN A 576 13.39 -5.49 -5.77
C ASN A 576 12.44 -5.34 -4.56
N ARG A 577 12.96 -5.02 -3.38
CA ARG A 577 12.25 -4.85 -2.11
C ARG A 577 11.55 -3.49 -2.03
N ILE A 578 10.73 -3.31 -1.00
CA ILE A 578 10.13 -2.02 -0.65
C ILE A 578 11.21 -1.01 -0.26
N TYR A 579 10.97 0.26 -0.57
CA TYR A 579 11.85 1.39 -0.20
C TYR A 579 13.29 1.35 -0.75
N SER A 580 13.65 0.34 -1.53
CA SER A 580 14.93 0.28 -2.24
C SER A 580 15.04 1.36 -3.32
N LEU A 581 16.28 1.75 -3.61
CA LEU A 581 16.60 2.67 -4.70
C LEU A 581 16.53 1.94 -6.05
N CYS A 582 15.94 2.59 -7.05
CA CYS A 582 15.89 2.08 -8.42
C CYS A 582 16.96 2.74 -9.28
N ALA A 583 17.42 2.04 -10.34
CA ALA A 583 18.40 2.59 -11.28
C ALA A 583 17.96 3.92 -11.91
N THR A 584 16.66 4.14 -12.12
CA THR A 584 16.15 5.41 -12.66
C THR A 584 16.20 6.56 -11.67
N GLU A 585 16.47 6.31 -10.38
CA GLU A 585 16.55 7.33 -9.31
C GLU A 585 17.99 7.78 -9.05
N VAL A 586 18.98 7.21 -9.74
CA VAL A 586 20.41 7.57 -9.60
C VAL A 586 20.94 8.15 -10.90
N PHE A 587 21.66 9.26 -10.78
CA PHE A 587 22.29 9.92 -11.92
C PHE A 587 23.71 10.34 -11.59
N GLU A 588 24.66 9.79 -12.33
CA GLU A 588 26.05 10.18 -12.26
C GLU A 588 26.34 11.35 -13.22
N VAL A 589 26.97 12.40 -12.69
CA VAL A 589 27.27 13.62 -13.42
C VAL A 589 28.73 14.00 -13.23
N SER A 590 29.46 14.09 -14.35
CA SER A 590 30.80 14.66 -14.36
C SER A 590 30.76 16.14 -14.01
N THR A 591 31.63 16.58 -13.10
CA THR A 591 31.79 17.99 -12.71
C THR A 591 33.08 18.61 -13.26
N GLU A 592 33.76 17.94 -14.19
CA GLU A 592 35.03 18.39 -14.77
C GLU A 592 34.86 19.59 -15.71
N LYS A 593 33.70 19.67 -16.36
CA LYS A 593 33.35 20.70 -17.33
C LYS A 593 32.65 21.90 -16.66
N GLN A 594 32.12 22.81 -17.48
CA GLN A 594 31.35 23.96 -17.02
C GLN A 594 30.19 23.54 -16.11
N LYS A 595 30.06 24.24 -14.97
CA LYS A 595 29.07 23.99 -13.90
C LYS A 595 27.64 24.00 -14.45
N GLU A 596 27.35 24.91 -15.38
CA GLU A 596 26.06 25.12 -16.01
C GLU A 596 25.59 23.89 -16.79
N LEU A 597 26.51 23.21 -17.48
CA LEU A 597 26.20 22.00 -18.25
C LEU A 597 25.83 20.83 -17.34
N SER A 598 26.57 20.65 -16.23
CA SER A 598 26.26 19.62 -15.23
C SER A 598 24.88 19.86 -14.60
N VAL A 599 24.57 21.12 -14.24
CA VAL A 599 23.25 21.52 -13.75
C VAL A 599 22.15 21.23 -14.78
N GLN A 600 22.35 21.57 -16.05
CA GLN A 600 21.37 21.30 -17.10
C GLN A 600 21.08 19.79 -17.27
N ARG A 601 22.11 18.94 -17.14
CA ARG A 601 21.97 17.48 -17.20
C ARG A 601 21.20 16.94 -16.00
N ILE A 602 21.49 17.42 -14.79
CA ILE A 602 20.74 17.07 -13.57
C ILE A 602 19.28 17.45 -13.72
N ARG A 603 19.00 18.66 -14.23
CA ARG A 603 17.63 19.11 -14.50
C ARG A 603 16.91 18.23 -15.53
N GLY A 604 17.63 17.77 -16.56
CA GLY A 604 17.12 16.80 -17.52
C GLY A 604 16.77 15.44 -16.87
N PHE A 605 17.56 15.00 -15.90
CA PHE A 605 17.29 13.81 -15.10
C PHE A 605 16.04 13.99 -14.20
N LEU A 606 15.93 15.10 -13.47
CA LEU A 606 14.76 15.40 -12.63
C LEU A 606 13.47 15.52 -13.46
N ARG A 607 13.53 16.06 -14.68
CA ARG A 607 12.38 16.04 -15.63
C ARG A 607 11.95 14.63 -16.01
N LYS A 608 12.90 13.70 -16.23
CA LYS A 608 12.59 12.29 -16.52
C LYS A 608 11.93 11.58 -15.34
N LEU A 609 12.28 11.97 -14.11
CA LEU A 609 11.62 11.54 -12.89
C LEU A 609 10.25 12.21 -12.67
N GLY A 610 9.91 13.23 -13.46
CA GLY A 610 8.66 13.97 -13.34
C GLY A 610 8.61 14.85 -12.09
N VAL A 611 9.76 15.36 -11.64
CA VAL A 611 9.87 16.23 -10.46
C VAL A 611 10.47 17.60 -10.77
N GLU A 612 10.56 17.96 -12.06
CA GLU A 612 10.98 19.27 -12.54
C GLU A 612 10.20 19.73 -13.77
#